data_AF-A0A0B5DCN6-F1
#
_entry.id   AF-A0A0B5DCN6-F1
#
_cell.length_a   1.000
_cell.length_b   1.000
_cell.length_c   1.000
_cell.angle_alpha   90.00
_cell.angle_beta   90.00
_cell.angle_gamma   90.00
#
_symmetry.space_group_name_H-M   'P 1'
#
loop_
_entity.id
_entity.type
_entity.pdbx_description
1 polymer ?
#
loop_
_entity_poly.entity_id
_entity_poly.type
_entity_poly.pdbx_seq_one_letter_code
_entity_poly.pdbx_strand_id
1 'polypeptide(L)' 'MWLIRLVARLPLDMDPEVRADLLQRTADLLAGWPGEVWRIPGGWTVVARVESADPHALVAGLPLGPWLDVTVEPLVRL' A
#
# COMPACT_ATOMS: atom_id res chain seq x y z
N MET A 1 12.59 6.21 9.47
CA MET A 1 11.42 6.71 8.75
C MET A 1 11.49 6.42 7.27
N TRP A 2 10.37 6.00 6.70
CA TRP A 2 10.23 5.68 5.28
C TRP A 2 8.97 6.32 4.70
N LEU A 3 9.06 6.78 3.45
CA LEU A 3 7.91 7.07 2.61
C LEU A 3 7.64 5.87 1.72
N ILE A 4 6.41 5.38 1.72
CA ILE A 4 5.98 4.28 0.86
C ILE A 4 4.83 4.78 -0.01
N ARG A 5 4.95 4.59 -1.31
CA ARG A 5 3.87 4.82 -2.28
C ARG A 5 3.46 3.48 -2.88
N LEU A 6 2.16 3.21 -2.87
CA LEU A 6 1.53 2.02 -3.42
C LEU A 6 0.52 2.45 -4.49
N VAL A 7 0.66 1.94 -5.70
CA VAL A 7 -0.30 2.17 -6.80
C VAL A 7 -0.81 0.82 -7.29
N ALA A 8 -2.11 0.56 -7.14
CA ALA A 8 -2.67 -0.72 -7.59
C ALA A 8 -3.05 -0.67 -9.07
N ARG A 9 -2.55 -1.67 -9.82
CA ARG A 9 -2.86 -1.93 -11.22
C ARG A 9 -3.48 -3.32 -11.37
N LEU A 10 -4.73 -3.43 -10.94
CA LEU A 10 -5.47 -4.68 -11.10
C LEU A 10 -5.91 -4.85 -12.58
N PRO A 11 -5.95 -6.09 -13.09
CA PRO A 11 -6.54 -6.41 -14.38
C PRO A 11 -7.97 -5.88 -14.52
N LEU A 12 -8.33 -5.41 -15.71
CA LEU A 12 -9.66 -4.86 -15.98
C LEU A 12 -10.76 -5.93 -16.03
N ASP A 13 -10.37 -7.17 -16.32
CA ASP A 13 -11.21 -8.36 -16.39
C ASP A 13 -11.25 -9.15 -15.07
N MET A 14 -10.61 -8.63 -14.01
CA MET A 14 -10.69 -9.23 -12.69
C MET A 14 -12.13 -9.23 -12.18
N ASP A 15 -12.56 -10.36 -11.61
CA ASP A 15 -13.86 -10.49 -10.97
C ASP A 15 -14.09 -9.34 -9.96
N PRO A 16 -15.22 -8.61 -10.05
CA PRO A 16 -15.48 -7.46 -9.20
C PRO A 16 -15.50 -7.75 -7.69
N GLU A 17 -15.97 -8.93 -7.29
CA GLU A 17 -16.03 -9.34 -5.88
C GLU A 17 -14.62 -9.65 -5.37
N VAL A 18 -13.83 -10.37 -6.16
CA VAL A 18 -12.41 -10.63 -5.84
C VAL A 18 -11.63 -9.32 -5.74
N ARG A 19 -11.86 -8.40 -6.67
CA ARG A 19 -11.26 -7.07 -6.65
C ARG A 19 -11.63 -6.33 -5.37
N ALA A 20 -12.90 -6.26 -5.01
CA ALA A 20 -13.36 -5.57 -3.81
C ALA A 20 -12.74 -6.16 -2.54
N ASP A 21 -12.71 -7.48 -2.43
CA ASP A 21 -12.13 -8.20 -1.31
C ASP A 21 -10.61 -7.95 -1.18
N LEU A 22 -9.84 -8.01 -2.27
CA LEU A 22 -8.41 -7.69 -2.27
C LEU A 22 -8.14 -6.25 -1.80
N LEU A 23 -8.93 -5.29 -2.30
CA LEU A 23 -8.81 -3.89 -1.90
C LEU A 23 -9.13 -3.70 -0.42
N GLN A 24 -10.19 -4.36 0.09
CA GLN A 24 -10.61 -4.25 1.49
C GLN A 24 -9.57 -4.86 2.43
N ARG A 25 -9.14 -6.11 2.19
CA ARG A 25 -8.12 -6.77 3.02
C ARG A 25 -6.81 -6.00 3.06
N THR A 26 -6.44 -5.38 1.94
CA THR A 26 -5.24 -4.53 1.89
C THR A 26 -5.43 -3.24 2.69
N ALA A 27 -6.61 -2.60 2.60
CA ALA A 27 -6.92 -1.41 3.38
C ALA A 27 -6.91 -1.69 4.89
N ASP A 28 -7.44 -2.84 5.32
CA ASP A 28 -7.45 -3.26 6.73
C ASP A 28 -6.03 -3.45 7.27
N LEU A 29 -5.13 -4.06 6.49
CA LEU A 29 -3.71 -4.20 6.86
C LEU A 29 -2.98 -2.87 6.90
N LEU A 30 -3.25 -1.98 5.94
CA LEU A 30 -2.67 -0.63 5.90
C LEU A 30 -3.09 0.21 7.11
N ALA A 31 -4.33 0.07 7.59
CA ALA A 31 -4.81 0.75 8.79
C ALA A 31 -4.03 0.33 10.05
N GLY A 32 -3.41 -0.84 10.04
CA GLY A 32 -2.55 -1.35 11.12
C GLY A 32 -1.06 -1.01 10.98
N TRP A 33 -0.64 -0.30 9.93
CA TRP A 33 0.77 0.04 9.74
C TRP A 33 1.31 1.00 10.81
N PRO A 34 2.59 0.89 11.20
CA PRO A 34 3.20 1.72 12.23
C PRO A 34 3.53 3.12 11.70
N GLY A 35 2.51 3.95 11.53
CA GLY A 35 2.67 5.32 11.06
C GLY A 35 1.38 5.96 10.56
N GLU A 36 1.52 6.81 9.55
CA GLU A 36 0.41 7.57 8.97
C GLU A 36 0.19 7.14 7.52
N VAL A 37 -1.08 6.99 7.14
CA VAL A 37 -1.47 6.48 5.83
C VAL A 37 -2.53 7.40 5.22
N TRP A 38 -2.36 7.73 3.95
CA TRP A 38 -3.25 8.59 3.19
C TRP A 38 -3.62 7.94 1.86
N ARG A 39 -4.87 8.18 1.43
CA ARG A 39 -5.33 7.82 0.09
C ARG A 39 -5.26 9.02 -0.85
N ILE A 40 -4.74 8.82 -2.05
CA ILE A 40 -4.75 9.85 -3.10
C ILE A 40 -6.01 9.68 -3.96
N PRO A 41 -6.84 10.73 -4.15
CA PRO A 41 -7.99 10.71 -5.05
C PRO A 41 -7.62 10.44 -6.51
N GLY A 42 -8.56 9.89 -7.29
CA GLY A 42 -8.37 9.61 -8.72
C GLY A 42 -7.91 8.18 -9.04
N GLY A 43 -7.72 7.33 -8.02
CA GLY A 43 -7.41 5.92 -8.22
C GLY A 43 -7.32 5.14 -6.90
N TRP A 44 -6.78 3.92 -6.97
CA TRP A 44 -6.30 3.21 -5.79
C TRP A 44 -4.80 3.47 -5.63
N THR A 45 -4.51 4.58 -4.95
CA THR A 45 -3.15 4.98 -4.62
C THR A 45 -3.10 5.35 -3.15
N VAL A 46 -2.10 4.81 -2.46
CA VAL A 46 -1.86 5.02 -1.04
C VAL A 46 -0.45 5.54 -0.87
N VAL A 47 -0.29 6.50 0.03
CA VAL A 47 1.00 6.96 0.51
C VAL A 47 1.03 6.76 2.01
N ALA A 48 2.12 6.21 2.52
CA ALA A 48 2.32 5.98 3.94
C ALA A 48 3.68 6.52 4.40
N ARG A 49 3.69 7.13 5.58
CA ARG A 49 4.90 7.44 6.34
C ARG A 49 4.99 6.42 7.46
N VAL A 50 6.01 5.58 7.47
CA VAL A 50 6.16 4.50 8.46
C VAL A 50 7.49 4.57 9.20
N GLU A 51 7.46 4.16 10.47
CA GLU A 51 8.65 3.84 11.26
C GLU A 51 8.79 2.32 11.33
N SER A 52 9.70 1.76 10.55
CA SER A 52 9.97 0.32 10.51
C SER A 52 11.45 0.06 10.28
N ALA A 53 11.97 -0.98 10.94
CA ALA A 53 13.30 -1.53 10.66
C ALA A 53 13.33 -2.27 9.31
N ASP A 54 12.19 -2.78 8.86
CA ASP A 54 12.02 -3.46 7.56
C ASP A 54 10.72 -2.98 6.88
N PRO A 55 10.78 -1.93 6.05
CA PRO A 55 9.61 -1.47 5.30
C PRO A 55 9.19 -2.44 4.19
N HIS A 56 10.09 -3.30 3.71
CA HIS A 56 9.79 -4.23 2.61
C HIS A 56 8.92 -5.39 3.09
N ALA A 57 9.12 -5.87 4.32
CA ALA A 57 8.24 -6.89 4.92
C ALA A 57 6.78 -6.41 5.05
N LEU A 58 6.57 -5.12 5.38
CA LEU A 58 5.22 -4.54 5.45
C LEU A 58 4.53 -4.59 4.09
N VAL A 59 5.24 -4.25 3.01
CA VAL A 59 4.73 -4.28 1.65
C VAL A 59 4.49 -5.72 1.17
N ALA A 60 5.44 -6.62 1.43
CA ALA A 60 5.37 -8.02 0.99
C ALA A 60 4.18 -8.78 1.61
N GLY A 61 3.71 -8.35 2.79
CA GLY A 61 2.52 -8.91 3.44
C GLY A 61 1.18 -8.46 2.85
N LEU A 62 1.16 -7.53 1.88
CA LEU A 62 -0.08 -7.01 1.32
C LEU A 62 -0.70 -7.99 0.30
N PRO A 63 -2.02 -8.30 0.40
CA PRO A 63 -2.73 -9.13 -0.57
C PRO A 63 -2.66 -8.59 -2.01
N LEU A 64 -2.59 -7.26 -2.16
CA LEU A 64 -2.43 -6.63 -3.47
C LEU A 64 -1.02 -6.73 -4.05
N GLY A 65 -0.03 -7.26 -3.31
CA GLY A 65 1.39 -7.30 -3.70
C GLY A 65 1.67 -7.58 -5.19
N PRO A 66 1.07 -8.62 -5.80
CA PRO A 66 1.30 -8.93 -7.22
C PRO A 66 0.89 -7.83 -8.21
N TRP A 67 0.04 -6.88 -7.80
CA TRP A 67 -0.52 -5.82 -8.63
C TRP A 67 -0.14 -4.41 -8.14
N LEU A 68 0.82 -4.28 -7.23
CA LEU A 68 1.28 -2.99 -6.74
C LEU A 68 2.54 -2.54 -7.47
N ASP A 69 2.50 -1.34 -8.04
CA ASP A 69 3.72 -0.56 -8.21
C ASP A 69 4.08 0.07 -6.86
N VAL A 70 5.28 -0.22 -6.39
CA VAL A 70 5.74 0.21 -5.06
C VAL A 70 6.96 1.10 -5.19
N THR A 71 6.96 2.20 -4.44
CA THR A 71 8.15 3.03 -4.22
C THR A 71 8.39 3.13 -2.72
N VAL A 72 9.62 2.87 -2.28
CA VAL A 72 10.05 2.99 -0.88
C VAL A 72 11.25 3.91 -0.80
N GLU A 73 11.15 5.00 -0.05
CA GLU A 73 12.17 6.04 0.04
C GLU A 73 12.53 6.31 1.51
N PRO A 74 13.82 6.36 1.88
CA PRO A 74 14.21 6.75 3.23
C PRO A 74 13.95 8.24 3.43
N LEU A 75 13.40 8.59 4.60
CA LEU A 75 13.19 9.99 4.98
C LEU A 75 14.14 10.39 6.11
N VAL A 76 14.72 11.57 5.97
CA VAL A 76 15.48 12.25 7.03
C VAL A 76 14.84 13.61 7.28
N ARG A 77 14.79 14.03 8.54
CA ARG A 77 14.31 15.36 8.92
C ARG A 77 15.46 16.37 8.74
N LEU A 78 15.16 17.50 8.13
CA LEU A 78 16.07 18.65 8.02
C LEU A 78 16.04 19.50 9.30
#